data_AF-A0A1L5KM12-F1
#
_entry.id   AF-A0A1L5KM12-F1
#
_cell.length_a   1.000
_cell.length_b   1.000
_cell.length_c   1.000
_cell.angle_alpha   90.00
_cell.angle_beta   90.00
_cell.angle_gamma   90.00
#
_symmetry.space_group_name_H-M   'P 1'
#
loop_
_entity.id
_entity.type
_entity.pdbx_description
1 polymer ?
#
loop_
_entity_poly.entity_id
_entity_poly.type
_entity_poly.pdbx_seq_one_letter_code
_entity_poly.pdbx_strand_id
1 'polypeptide(L)' 'MLEAGIREPMIMRANQALYAQLHPLKESIFWRQVDGGHDALCWRGGLMQGLIDLWQPLFHDRS' A
#
# COMPACT_ATOMS: atom_id res chain seq x y z
N MET A 1 3.88 2.16 -2.85
CA MET A 1 2.84 1.38 -2.18
C MET A 1 1.83 2.34 -1.57
N LEU A 2 0.54 2.04 -1.66
CA LEU A 2 -0.54 2.72 -0.95
C LEU A 2 -1.30 1.68 -0.13
N GLU A 3 -1.43 1.92 1.17
CA GLU A 3 -2.15 1.04 2.11
C GLU A 3 -3.14 1.86 2.94
N ALA A 4 -4.37 1.36 3.11
CA ALA A 4 -5.36 1.98 3.97
C ALA A 4 -6.20 0.95 4.73
N GLY A 5 -6.49 1.25 6.00
CA GLY A 5 -7.34 0.44 6.86
C GLY A 5 -8.82 0.62 6.59
N ILE A 6 -9.57 -0.48 6.47
CA ILE A 6 -11.02 -0.45 6.24
C ILE A 6 -11.77 0.16 7.44
N ARG A 7 -11.19 0.09 8.65
CA ARG A 7 -11.77 0.67 9.88
C ARG A 7 -11.48 2.16 10.02
N GLU A 8 -10.90 2.79 9.00
CA GLU A 8 -10.65 4.24 8.92
C GLU A 8 -11.31 4.85 7.69
N PRO A 9 -12.62 5.10 7.71
CA PRO A 9 -13.38 5.45 6.51
C PRO A 9 -12.89 6.73 5.82
N MET A 10 -12.40 7.70 6.60
CA MET A 10 -11.83 8.94 6.06
C MET A 10 -10.51 8.68 5.32
N ILE A 11 -9.58 7.95 5.95
CA ILE A 11 -8.27 7.64 5.36
C ILE A 11 -8.44 6.73 4.15
N MET A 12 -9.34 5.75 4.21
CA MET A 12 -9.69 4.90 3.07
C MET A 12 -10.19 5.71 1.87
N ARG A 13 -11.15 6.63 2.08
CA ARG A 13 -11.66 7.47 0.99
C ARG A 13 -10.60 8.40 0.41
N ALA A 14 -9.78 9.01 1.26
CA ALA A 14 -8.69 9.87 0.82
C ALA A 14 -7.68 9.10 -0.04
N ASN A 15 -7.28 7.90 0.40
CA ASN A 15 -6.36 7.05 -0.32
C ASN A 15 -6.96 6.50 -1.63
N GLN A 16 -8.25 6.17 -1.67
CA GLN A 16 -8.95 5.79 -2.89
C GLN A 16 -9.02 6.94 -3.91
N ALA A 17 -9.32 8.16 -3.45
CA ALA A 17 -9.32 9.35 -4.29
C ALA A 17 -7.92 9.67 -4.84
N LEU A 18 -6.88 9.46 -4.03
CA LEU A 18 -5.49 9.56 -4.46
C LEU A 18 -5.15 8.49 -5.51
N TYR A 19 -5.50 7.23 -5.27
CA TYR A 19 -5.27 6.13 -6.20
C TYR A 19 -5.99 6.32 -7.54
N ALA A 20 -7.19 6.90 -7.53
CA ALA A 20 -7.92 7.25 -8.74
C ALA A 20 -7.19 8.33 -9.57
N GLN A 21 -6.60 9.34 -8.90
CA GLN A 21 -5.83 10.40 -9.56
C GLN A 21 -4.49 9.92 -10.12
N LEU A 22 -3.89 8.91 -9.51
CA LEU A 22 -2.63 8.31 -9.96
C LEU A 22 -2.81 7.35 -11.15
N HIS A 23 -3.91 7.48 -11.92
CA HIS A 23 -4.26 6.62 -13.06
C HIS A 23 -3.11 6.30 -14.04
N PRO A 24 -2.27 7.28 -14.43
CA PRO A 24 -1.16 7.02 -15.36
C PRO A 24 -0.07 6.09 -14.78
N LEU A 25 0.01 5.97 -13.46
CA LEU A 25 1.06 5.25 -12.74
C LEU A 25 0.52 3.99 -12.03
N LYS A 26 -0.74 3.62 -12.28
CA LYS A 26 -1.41 2.51 -11.57
C LYS A 26 -0.66 1.19 -11.66
N GLU A 27 -0.03 0.90 -12.80
CA GLU A 27 0.76 -0.32 -13.01
C GLU A 27 1.98 -0.41 -12.08
N SER A 28 2.47 0.73 -11.58
CA SER A 28 3.60 0.81 -10.64
C SER A 28 3.15 1.03 -9.19
N ILE A 29 1.84 1.11 -8.92
CA ILE A 29 1.31 1.37 -7.58
C ILE A 29 0.68 0.11 -7.01
N PHE A 30 1.36 -0.46 -6.03
CA PHE A 30 0.80 -1.51 -5.18
C PHE A 30 -0.23 -0.92 -4.22
N TRP A 31 -1.52 -1.13 -4.51
CA TRP A 31 -2.65 -0.75 -3.67
C TRP A 31 -3.08 -1.91 -2.77
N ARG A 32 -3.21 -1.67 -1.47
CA ARG A 32 -3.69 -2.68 -0.51
C ARG A 32 -4.71 -2.09 0.47
N GLN A 33 -5.78 -2.85 0.70
CA GLN A 33 -6.72 -2.59 1.80
C GLN A 33 -6.43 -3.57 2.92
N VAL A 34 -6.40 -3.10 4.16
CA VAL A 34 -6.15 -3.95 5.33
C VAL A 34 -7.37 -3.98 6.24
N ASP A 35 -7.70 -5.16 6.78
CA ASP A 35 -8.70 -5.31 7.85
C ASP A 35 -8.08 -4.87 9.19
N GLY A 36 -7.87 -3.55 9.28
CA GLY A 36 -7.26 -2.85 10.39
C GLY A 36 -7.72 -1.40 10.41
N GLY A 37 -7.26 -0.66 11.41
CA GLY A 37 -7.47 0.78 11.52
C GLY A 37 -6.18 1.52 11.86
N HIS A 38 -6.31 2.62 12.62
CA HIS A 38 -5.20 3.50 13.02
C HIS A 38 -4.33 2.89 14.13
N ASP A 39 -3.98 1.61 14.00
CA ASP A 39 -3.19 0.85 14.97
C ASP A 39 -1.81 0.53 14.38
N ALA A 40 -0.76 0.91 15.11
CA ALA A 40 0.63 0.62 14.74
C ALA A 40 0.90 -0.88 14.58
N LEU A 41 0.13 -1.75 15.25
CA LEU A 41 0.20 -3.20 15.06
C LEU A 41 -0.22 -3.63 13.65
N CYS A 42 -1.25 -3.01 13.08
CA CYS A 42 -1.68 -3.25 11.70
C CYS A 42 -0.63 -2.74 10.70
N TRP A 43 -0.05 -1.58 10.98
CA TRP A 43 0.96 -0.96 10.09
C TRP A 43 2.30 -1.68 10.09
N ARG A 44 2.67 -2.37 11.17
CA ARG A 44 3.93 -3.15 11.23
C ARG A 44 3.99 -4.21 10.13
N GLY A 45 2.88 -4.93 9.92
CA GLY A 45 2.78 -5.92 8.86
C GLY A 45 2.83 -5.29 7.47
N GLY A 46 2.06 -4.22 7.27
CA GLY A 46 2.05 -3.45 6.02
C GLY A 46 3.41 -2.87 5.64
N LEU A 47 4.16 -2.33 6.61
CA LEU A 47 5.49 -1.77 6.43
C LEU A 47 6.50 -2.82 5.95
N MET A 48 6.59 -3.95 6.65
CA MET A 48 7.51 -5.03 6.28
C MET A 48 7.18 -5.57 4.88
N GLN A 49 5.91 -5.80 4.60
CA GLN A 49 5.48 -6.28 3.30
C GLN A 49 5.75 -5.23 2.21
N GLY A 50 5.56 -3.95 2.50
CA GLY A 50 5.85 -2.86 1.57
C GLY A 50 7.32 -2.74 1.20
N LEU A 51 8.22 -2.95 2.16
CA LEU A 51 9.66 -3.00 1.89
C LEU A 51 10.02 -4.18 0.98
N ILE A 52 9.43 -5.36 1.23
CA ILE A 52 9.61 -6.53 0.37
C ILE A 52 9.11 -6.23 -1.05
N ASP A 53 7.87 -5.73 -1.18
CA ASP A 53 7.24 -5.49 -2.48
C ASP A 53 8.02 -4.45 -3.31
N LEU A 54 8.53 -3.39 -2.67
CA LEU A 54 9.29 -2.33 -3.35
C LEU A 54 10.71 -2.75 -3.75
N TRP A 55 11.34 -3.65 -2.99
CA TRP A 55 12.70 -4.12 -3.28
C TRP A 55 12.75 -5.43 -4.07
N GLN A 56 11.62 -6.11 -4.29
CA GLN A 56 11.54 -7.37 -5.03
C GLN A 56 12.23 -7.34 -6.42
N PRO A 57 12.15 -6.25 -7.22
CA PRO A 57 12.88 -6.15 -8.49
C PRO A 57 14.41 -6.18 -8.34
N LEU A 58 14.96 -5.62 -7.25
CA LEU A 58 16.41 -5.58 -7.00
C LEU A 58 17.04 -6.97 -6.81
N PHE A 59 16.20 -7.96 -6.49
CA PHE A 59 16.62 -9.35 -6.29
C PHE A 59 16.31 -10.25 -7.49
N HIS A 60 15.38 -9.87 -8.37
CA HIS A 60 15.08 -10.60 -9.61
C HIS A 60 15.98 -10.20 -10.80
N ASP A 61 16.49 -8.96 -10.85
CA ASP A 61 17.41 -8.52 -11.93
C ASP A 61 18.83 -9.10 -11.83
N ARG A 62 19.10 -9.98 -10.85
CA ARG A 62 20.43 -10.59 -10.62
C ARG A 62 20.56 -12.06 -11.06
N SER A 63 19.55 -12.61 -11.75
CA SER A 63 19.56 -13.99 -12.27
C SER A 63 19.76 -14.06 -13.77
#